data_AF-A0A382NYW8-F1
#
_entry.id   AF-A0A382NYW8-F1
#
_cell.length_a   1.000
_cell.length_b   1.000
_cell.length_c   1.000
_cell.angle_alpha   90.00
_cell.angle_beta   90.00
_cell.angle_gamma   90.00
#
_symmetry.space_group_name_H-M   'P 1'
#
loop_
_entity.id
_entity.type
_entity.pdbx_description
1 polymer ?
#
loop_
_entity_poly.entity_id
_entity_poly.type
_entity_poly.pdbx_seq_one_letter_code
_entity_poly.pdbx_strand_id
1 'polypeptide(L)'
;MPSKKIKENLLKSLNTKFSNNDTNQLLILSNPLLAEDIFTEIHKADLLRPALFLPHPETLPYDFFSPPSKVRSQRIETLAKLLTAKNTILVASVQSLMCPCSDIKHLSYINQLKVGALLIRSEFLKSLENDGYSNKEVVLKSGEYSLRGSIIDVFFSNFRNPLRIEIYDKKIESLRFFNSKTQLTSKKVDIATTLPALEYPLNETGVLKFKKNWRNYFDAF
;
A
#
# COMPACT_ATOMS: atom_id res chain seq x y z
N MET A 1 0.66 27.60 8.12
CA MET A 1 1.77 26.63 8.02
C MET A 1 2.85 26.96 9.04
N PRO A 2 3.57 25.97 9.61
CA PRO A 2 4.65 26.26 10.54
C PRO A 2 5.71 27.10 9.86
N SER A 3 6.31 28.04 10.61
CA SER A 3 7.41 28.84 10.09
C SER A 3 8.63 27.95 9.77
N LYS A 4 9.45 28.38 8.80
CA LYS A 4 10.69 27.68 8.40
C LYS A 4 11.57 27.33 9.61
N LYS A 5 11.68 28.26 10.56
CA LYS A 5 12.42 28.10 11.82
C LYS A 5 11.89 26.98 12.71
N ILE A 6 10.57 26.78 12.78
CA ILE A 6 9.96 25.67 13.54
C ILE A 6 10.30 24.33 12.88
N LYS A 7 10.22 24.26 11.55
CA LYS A 7 10.56 23.04 10.79
C LYS A 7 12.05 22.68 10.98
N GLU A 8 12.95 23.65 10.88
CA GLU A 8 14.39 23.45 11.11
C GLU A 8 14.71 23.01 12.55
N ASN A 9 14.07 23.62 13.55
CA ASN A 9 14.25 23.24 14.95
C ASN A 9 13.72 21.83 15.24
N LEU A 10 12.59 21.46 14.63
CA LEU A 10 12.07 20.10 14.71
C LEU A 10 13.08 19.12 14.11
N LEU A 11 13.56 19.33 12.89
CA LEU A 11 14.55 18.45 12.25
C LEU A 11 15.83 18.30 13.08
N LYS A 12 16.34 19.39 13.65
CA LYS A 12 17.48 19.36 14.58
C LYS A 12 17.17 18.52 15.83
N SER A 13 16.01 18.74 16.45
CA SER A 13 15.58 17.96 17.61
C SER A 13 15.35 16.49 17.30
N LEU A 14 14.86 16.17 16.10
CA LEU A 14 14.69 14.80 15.64
C LEU A 14 16.07 14.16 15.51
N ASN A 15 17.02 14.79 14.81
CA ASN A 15 18.38 14.25 14.68
C ASN A 15 19.08 14.01 16.03
N THR A 16 18.96 14.92 16.99
CA THR A 16 19.59 14.75 18.31
C THR A 16 18.88 13.72 19.20
N LYS A 17 17.54 13.64 19.17
CA LYS A 17 16.81 12.62 19.92
C LYS A 17 16.94 11.24 19.28
N PHE A 18 17.17 11.19 17.97
CA PHE A 18 17.22 9.95 17.21
C PHE A 18 18.63 9.41 17.03
N SER A 19 19.69 10.14 17.32
CA SER A 19 21.05 9.59 17.25
C SER A 19 21.32 8.46 18.28
N ASN A 20 20.49 8.31 19.32
CA ASN A 20 20.81 7.48 20.49
C ASN A 20 19.90 6.25 20.72
N ASN A 21 18.97 5.90 19.81
CA ASN A 21 17.93 4.91 20.14
C ASN A 21 17.53 3.99 18.97
N ASP A 22 17.92 2.71 18.94
CA ASP A 22 17.68 1.78 17.81
C ASP A 22 16.21 1.32 17.62
N THR A 23 15.27 1.94 18.33
CA THR A 23 13.84 1.59 18.28
C THR A 23 13.09 2.37 17.19
N ASN A 24 11.99 1.80 16.71
CA ASN A 24 11.02 2.53 15.87
C ASN A 24 10.40 3.70 16.66
N GLN A 25 10.12 4.81 15.97
CA GLN A 25 9.60 6.04 16.58
C GLN A 25 8.38 6.53 15.84
N LEU A 26 7.43 7.12 16.58
CA LEU A 26 6.20 7.68 16.03
C LEU A 26 6.20 9.20 16.24
N LEU A 27 6.15 9.94 15.13
CA LEU A 27 5.95 11.39 15.12
C LEU A 27 4.48 11.69 14.80
N ILE A 28 3.76 12.20 15.81
CA ILE A 28 2.34 12.53 15.71
C ILE A 28 2.19 14.03 15.47
N LEU A 29 1.48 14.39 14.39
CA LEU A 29 1.20 15.77 14.01
C LEU A 29 -0.29 16.08 14.19
N SER A 30 -0.61 17.35 14.36
CA SER A 30 -1.98 17.81 14.66
C SER A 30 -2.97 17.67 13.50
N ASN A 31 -2.50 17.58 12.26
CA ASN A 31 -3.36 17.45 11.08
C ASN A 31 -2.64 16.76 9.90
N PRO A 32 -3.38 16.22 8.91
CA PRO A 32 -2.81 15.50 7.77
C PRO A 32 -1.85 16.33 6.92
N LEU A 33 -2.19 17.58 6.62
CA LEU A 33 -1.36 18.47 5.79
C LEU A 33 0.00 18.72 6.45
N LEU A 34 0.01 18.97 7.76
CA LEU A 34 1.25 19.14 8.52
C LEU A 34 2.08 17.86 8.53
N ALA A 35 1.45 16.69 8.64
CA ALA A 35 2.15 15.41 8.63
C ALA A 35 2.85 15.16 7.28
N GLU A 36 2.17 15.44 6.16
CA GLU A 36 2.73 15.32 4.81
C GLU A 36 3.88 16.32 4.58
N ASP A 37 3.69 17.57 5.00
CA ASP A 37 4.71 18.63 4.96
C ASP A 37 5.98 18.19 5.69
N ILE A 38 5.85 17.72 6.94
CA ILE A 38 6.99 17.33 7.77
C ILE A 38 7.64 16.06 7.23
N PHE A 39 6.87 15.09 6.76
CA PHE A 39 7.42 13.90 6.10
C PHE A 39 8.27 14.26 4.88
N THR A 40 7.79 15.20 4.05
CA THR A 40 8.51 15.71 2.88
C THR A 40 9.85 16.35 3.28
N GLU A 41 9.86 17.15 4.35
CA GLU A 41 11.09 17.77 4.85
C GLU A 41 12.06 16.76 5.46
N ILE A 42 11.57 15.75 6.19
CA ILE A 42 12.39 14.64 6.70
C ILE A 42 13.02 13.87 5.54
N HIS A 43 12.25 13.59 4.49
CA HIS A 43 12.76 12.88 3.33
C HIS A 43 13.82 13.69 2.56
N LYS A 44 13.64 15.00 2.42
CA LYS A 44 14.64 15.89 1.79
C LYS A 44 15.92 16.04 2.62
N ALA A 45 15.79 16.04 3.94
CA ALA A 45 16.92 16.17 4.85
C ALA A 45 17.81 14.91 4.88
N ASP A 46 17.36 13.81 4.24
CA ASP A 46 18.07 12.53 4.14
C ASP A 46 18.64 12.08 5.49
N LEU A 47 17.77 12.04 6.49
CA LEU A 47 18.17 11.66 7.84
C LEU A 47 18.78 10.24 7.81
N LEU A 48 19.68 9.96 8.75
CA LEU A 48 20.33 8.64 8.92
C LEU A 48 19.35 7.48 9.22
N ARG A 49 18.04 7.73 9.21
CA ARG A 49 16.98 6.77 9.49
C ARG A 49 15.91 6.81 8.41
N PRO A 50 15.40 5.65 7.97
CA PRO A 50 14.26 5.60 7.08
C PRO A 50 13.03 6.23 7.74
N ALA A 51 12.25 6.96 6.94
CA ALA A 51 10.97 7.50 7.34
C ALA A 51 9.84 6.86 6.52
N LEU A 52 8.72 6.56 7.19
CA LEU A 52 7.47 6.12 6.58
C LEU A 52 6.37 7.14 6.88
N PHE A 53 5.38 7.22 6.01
CA PHE A 53 4.23 8.11 6.16
C PHE A 53 2.94 7.33 6.12
N LEU A 54 2.09 7.47 7.14
CA LEU A 54 0.74 6.92 7.15
C LEU A 54 -0.26 8.02 6.78
N PRO A 55 -0.72 8.09 5.51
CA PRO A 55 -1.62 9.16 5.10
C PRO A 55 -3.01 8.97 5.70
N HIS A 56 -3.68 10.10 5.91
CA HIS A 56 -5.10 10.12 6.24
C HIS A 56 -5.89 9.60 5.02
N PRO A 57 -6.99 8.84 5.19
CA PRO A 57 -7.76 8.28 4.09
C PRO A 57 -8.52 9.29 3.22
N GLU A 58 -8.36 10.60 3.47
CA GLU A 58 -9.02 11.70 2.74
C GLU A 58 -10.55 11.58 2.65
N THR A 59 -11.16 10.92 3.62
CA THR A 59 -12.61 10.73 3.74
C THR A 59 -13.08 11.20 5.11
N LEU A 60 -14.31 11.69 5.19
CA LEU A 60 -14.92 12.01 6.48
C LEU A 60 -15.32 10.73 7.22
N PRO A 61 -15.49 10.77 8.55
CA PRO A 61 -16.15 9.68 9.26
C PRO A 61 -17.53 9.43 8.66
N TYR A 62 -17.81 8.18 8.26
CA TYR A 62 -19.05 7.75 7.61
C TYR A 62 -19.34 8.42 6.25
N ASP A 63 -18.29 8.77 5.51
CA ASP A 63 -18.41 9.29 4.15
C ASP A 63 -19.07 8.27 3.18
N PHE A 64 -19.73 8.79 2.14
CA PHE A 64 -20.27 7.98 1.05
C PHE A 64 -19.22 7.61 0.01
N PHE A 65 -18.07 8.29 0.03
CA PHE A 65 -16.96 8.01 -0.88
C PHE A 65 -15.92 7.09 -0.25
N SER A 66 -15.35 6.20 -1.08
CA SER A 66 -14.19 5.41 -0.68
C SER A 66 -12.91 6.25 -0.79
N PRO A 67 -11.88 5.98 0.05
CA PRO A 67 -10.57 6.62 -0.06
C PRO A 67 -10.00 6.47 -1.47
N PRO A 68 -9.32 7.50 -2.02
CA PRO A 68 -8.66 7.40 -3.33
C PRO A 68 -7.70 6.22 -3.39
N SER A 69 -7.62 5.52 -4.53
CA SER A 69 -6.80 4.31 -4.65
C SER A 69 -5.31 4.57 -4.38
N LYS A 70 -4.80 5.75 -4.74
CA LYS A 70 -3.43 6.18 -4.43
C LYS A 70 -3.18 6.26 -2.92
N VAL A 71 -4.08 6.90 -2.19
CA VAL A 71 -4.00 7.05 -0.73
C VAL A 71 -4.07 5.68 -0.07
N ARG A 72 -5.07 4.86 -0.46
CA ARG A 72 -5.23 3.48 0.05
C ARG A 72 -3.98 2.63 -0.18
N SER A 73 -3.40 2.70 -1.37
CA SER A 73 -2.19 1.94 -1.72
C SER A 73 -0.99 2.37 -0.88
N GLN A 74 -0.81 3.67 -0.67
CA GLN A 74 0.23 4.20 0.23
C GLN A 74 0.01 3.73 1.68
N ARG A 75 -1.24 3.69 2.16
CA ARG A 75 -1.55 3.17 3.50
C ARG A 75 -1.17 1.70 3.62
N ILE A 76 -1.61 0.86 2.69
CA ILE A 76 -1.31 -0.58 2.68
C ILE A 76 0.21 -0.80 2.62
N GLU A 77 0.93 -0.08 1.75
CA GLU A 77 2.38 -0.16 1.63
C GLU A 77 3.08 0.23 2.95
N THR A 78 2.67 1.34 3.57
CA THR A 78 3.23 1.79 4.84
C THR A 78 2.97 0.79 5.96
N LEU A 79 1.72 0.32 6.10
CA LEU A 79 1.36 -0.64 7.14
C LEU A 79 2.10 -1.98 6.98
N ALA A 80 2.24 -2.47 5.74
CA ALA A 80 3.01 -3.68 5.48
C ALA A 80 4.51 -3.51 5.77
N LYS A 81 5.11 -2.37 5.43
CA LYS A 81 6.51 -2.07 5.76
C LYS A 81 6.74 -1.98 7.27
N LEU A 82 5.77 -1.44 8.01
CA LEU A 82 5.86 -1.32 9.47
C LEU A 82 5.96 -2.67 10.18
N LEU A 83 5.43 -3.76 9.60
CA LEU A 83 5.52 -5.10 10.18
C LEU A 83 6.95 -5.60 10.31
N THR A 84 7.86 -5.14 9.44
CA THR A 84 9.27 -5.55 9.42
C THR A 84 10.23 -4.38 9.68
N ALA A 85 9.71 -3.19 9.91
CA ALA A 85 10.51 -1.98 10.08
C ALA A 85 11.36 -2.06 11.37
N LYS A 86 12.62 -1.65 11.25
CA LYS A 86 13.54 -1.44 12.37
C LYS A 86 14.15 -0.06 12.23
N ASN A 87 14.42 0.60 13.36
CA ASN A 87 15.04 1.91 13.37
C ASN A 87 14.37 2.95 12.44
N THR A 88 13.03 2.92 12.37
CA THR A 88 12.24 3.70 11.40
C THR A 88 11.38 4.76 12.10
N ILE A 89 11.28 5.95 11.48
CA ILE A 89 10.37 7.02 11.93
C ILE A 89 9.05 6.89 11.17
N LEU A 90 7.95 6.64 11.87
CA LEU A 90 6.61 6.74 11.33
C LEU A 90 6.07 8.16 11.54
N VAL A 91 5.70 8.82 10.44
CA VAL A 91 5.05 10.13 10.45
C VAL A 91 3.56 9.94 10.20
N ALA A 92 2.71 10.44 11.10
CA ALA A 92 1.27 10.36 10.96
C ALA A 92 0.59 11.56 11.61
N SER A 93 -0.62 11.88 11.15
CA SER A 93 -1.50 12.80 11.87
C SER A 93 -2.28 12.06 12.95
N VAL A 94 -2.75 12.78 13.98
CA VAL A 94 -3.67 12.20 14.98
C VAL A 94 -4.91 11.60 14.30
N GLN A 95 -5.44 12.24 13.26
CA GLN A 95 -6.59 11.76 12.50
C GLN A 95 -6.26 10.43 11.79
N SER A 96 -5.09 10.31 11.16
CA SER A 96 -4.65 9.08 10.49
C SER A 96 -4.56 7.90 11.47
N LEU A 97 -4.14 8.16 12.70
CA LEU A 97 -3.96 7.14 13.75
C LEU A 97 -5.29 6.69 14.36
N MET A 98 -6.32 7.53 14.32
CA MET A 98 -7.67 7.18 14.78
C MET A 98 -8.43 6.32 13.77
N CYS A 99 -7.97 6.22 12.53
CA CYS A 99 -8.58 5.35 11.53
C CYS A 99 -8.35 3.88 11.88
N PRO A 100 -9.35 3.00 11.67
CA PRO A 100 -9.15 1.56 11.77
C PRO A 100 -8.03 1.08 10.84
N CYS A 101 -7.27 0.08 11.30
CA CYS A 101 -6.22 -0.57 10.53
C CYS A 101 -6.64 -1.99 10.14
N SER A 102 -6.09 -2.47 9.03
CA SER A 102 -6.19 -3.86 8.61
C SER A 102 -5.66 -4.84 9.65
N ASP A 103 -6.18 -6.07 9.63
CA ASP A 103 -5.57 -7.18 10.34
C ASP A 103 -4.14 -7.41 9.82
N ILE A 104 -3.19 -7.66 10.72
CA ILE A 104 -1.78 -7.91 10.38
C ILE A 104 -1.64 -9.06 9.37
N LYS A 105 -2.48 -10.10 9.48
CA LYS A 105 -2.47 -11.25 8.56
C LYS A 105 -2.94 -10.90 7.16
N HIS A 106 -3.74 -9.85 7.01
CA HIS A 106 -4.15 -9.36 5.70
C HIS A 106 -3.02 -8.57 5.02
N LEU A 107 -2.14 -7.95 5.80
CA LEU A 107 -1.03 -7.13 5.31
C LEU A 107 0.26 -7.91 5.04
N SER A 108 0.35 -9.18 5.47
CA SER A 108 1.51 -10.02 5.17
C SER A 108 1.57 -10.34 3.67
N TYR A 109 2.66 -9.97 3.00
CA TYR A 109 2.89 -10.12 1.55
C TYR A 109 2.36 -11.45 0.99
N ILE A 110 1.35 -11.37 0.13
CA ILE A 110 0.53 -12.55 -0.19
C ILE A 110 1.10 -13.33 -1.36
N ASN A 111 1.84 -12.72 -2.30
CA ASN A 111 2.43 -13.46 -3.42
C ASN A 111 3.80 -12.90 -3.84
N GLN A 112 4.82 -13.78 -3.85
CA GLN A 112 6.10 -13.51 -4.49
C GLN A 112 6.07 -14.08 -5.92
N LEU A 113 6.07 -13.18 -6.90
CA LEU A 113 6.19 -13.53 -8.31
C LEU A 113 7.67 -13.63 -8.64
N LYS A 114 8.07 -14.72 -9.30
CA LYS A 114 9.46 -14.95 -9.72
C LYS A 114 9.51 -15.50 -11.14
N VAL A 115 10.40 -14.95 -11.97
CA VAL A 115 10.65 -15.48 -13.32
C VAL A 115 11.07 -16.95 -13.24
N GLY A 116 10.49 -17.78 -14.10
CA GLY A 116 10.65 -19.23 -14.14
C GLY A 116 9.75 -20.01 -13.17
N ALA A 117 9.07 -19.35 -12.23
CA ALA A 117 8.14 -20.01 -11.33
C ALA A 117 6.84 -20.39 -12.05
N LEU A 118 6.20 -21.46 -11.57
CA LEU A 118 4.87 -21.85 -12.02
C LEU A 118 3.83 -20.84 -11.54
N LEU A 119 2.89 -20.49 -12.42
CA LEU A 119 1.75 -19.65 -12.14
C LEU A 119 0.53 -20.19 -12.89
N ILE A 120 -0.41 -20.74 -12.13
CA ILE A 120 -1.71 -21.17 -12.65
C ILE A 120 -2.60 -19.93 -12.76
N ARG A 121 -2.85 -19.50 -13.99
CA ARG A 121 -3.56 -18.25 -14.30
C ARG A 121 -4.88 -18.09 -13.55
N SER A 122 -5.75 -19.10 -13.58
CA SER A 122 -7.06 -19.04 -12.92
C SER A 122 -6.96 -18.84 -11.41
N GLU A 123 -6.02 -19.52 -10.76
CA GLU A 123 -5.80 -19.40 -9.31
C GLU A 123 -5.24 -18.03 -8.95
N PHE A 124 -4.28 -17.54 -9.75
CA PHE A 124 -3.70 -16.23 -9.53
C PHE A 124 -4.74 -15.10 -9.68
N LEU A 125 -5.59 -15.15 -10.72
CA LEU A 125 -6.66 -14.17 -10.90
C LEU A 125 -7.68 -14.22 -9.76
N LYS A 126 -8.05 -15.42 -9.29
CA LYS A 126 -8.92 -15.58 -8.12
C LYS A 126 -8.28 -15.02 -6.85
N SER A 127 -6.96 -15.18 -6.68
CA SER A 127 -6.21 -14.56 -5.58
C SER A 127 -6.28 -13.04 -5.67
N LEU A 128 -6.08 -12.46 -6.86
CA LEU A 128 -6.19 -11.01 -7.06
C LEU A 128 -7.59 -10.49 -6.67
N GLU A 129 -8.66 -11.17 -7.09
CA GLU A 129 -10.04 -10.80 -6.72
C GLU A 129 -10.26 -10.88 -5.20
N ASN A 130 -9.78 -11.94 -4.56
CA ASN A 130 -9.83 -12.12 -3.10
C ASN A 130 -9.08 -11.02 -2.33
N ASP A 131 -7.99 -10.52 -2.91
CA ASP A 131 -7.15 -9.44 -2.39
C ASP A 131 -7.68 -8.04 -2.75
N GLY A 132 -8.84 -7.98 -3.43
CA GLY A 132 -9.57 -6.76 -3.72
C GLY A 132 -9.19 -6.06 -5.04
N TYR A 133 -8.44 -6.73 -5.91
CA TYR A 133 -8.15 -6.23 -7.24
C TYR A 133 -9.36 -6.37 -8.16
N SER A 134 -9.54 -5.38 -9.04
CA SER A 134 -10.67 -5.34 -9.98
C SER A 134 -10.23 -5.58 -11.42
N ASN A 135 -10.96 -6.42 -12.13
CA ASN A 135 -10.73 -6.68 -13.56
C ASN A 135 -11.15 -5.45 -14.38
N LYS A 136 -10.26 -4.99 -15.27
CA LYS A 136 -10.46 -3.89 -16.19
C LYS A 136 -9.94 -4.26 -17.57
N GLU A 137 -10.46 -3.58 -18.59
CA GLU A 137 -9.93 -3.74 -19.95
C GLU A 137 -8.48 -3.22 -20.04
N VAL A 138 -8.21 -2.07 -19.44
CA VAL A 138 -6.89 -1.40 -19.39
C VAL A 138 -6.57 -1.06 -17.94
N VAL A 139 -5.35 -1.36 -17.52
CA VAL A 139 -4.86 -1.02 -16.17
C VAL A 139 -4.34 0.41 -16.15
N LEU A 140 -4.99 1.26 -15.34
CA LEU A 140 -4.68 2.68 -15.20
C LEU A 140 -4.30 3.08 -13.78
N LYS A 141 -4.95 2.48 -12.78
CA LYS A 141 -4.84 2.83 -11.36
C LYS A 141 -4.47 1.62 -10.52
N SER A 142 -3.88 1.87 -9.35
CA SER A 142 -3.58 0.81 -8.39
C SER A 142 -4.87 0.11 -7.92
N GLY A 143 -4.80 -1.21 -7.74
CA GLY A 143 -5.95 -2.07 -7.46
C GLY A 143 -6.68 -2.59 -8.71
N GLU A 144 -6.11 -2.41 -9.90
CA GLU A 144 -6.66 -2.92 -11.16
C GLU A 144 -5.76 -4.01 -11.74
N TYR A 145 -6.38 -4.96 -12.44
CA TYR A 145 -5.68 -5.91 -13.31
C TYR A 145 -6.43 -6.08 -14.63
N SER A 146 -5.72 -6.57 -15.65
CA SER A 146 -6.30 -7.00 -16.92
C SER A 146 -5.66 -8.28 -17.40
N LEU A 147 -6.37 -8.98 -18.29
CA LEU A 147 -5.95 -10.25 -18.83
C LEU A 147 -6.10 -10.25 -20.35
N ARG A 148 -4.99 -10.46 -21.05
CA ARG A 148 -4.94 -10.44 -22.53
C ARG A 148 -4.06 -11.57 -23.03
N GLY A 149 -4.67 -12.67 -23.45
CA GLY A 149 -3.95 -13.87 -23.88
C GLY A 149 -3.02 -14.42 -22.79
N SER A 150 -1.71 -14.41 -23.06
CA SER A 150 -0.64 -14.81 -22.15
C SER A 150 -0.19 -13.71 -21.18
N ILE A 151 -0.73 -12.51 -21.29
CA ILE A 151 -0.32 -11.35 -20.50
C ILE A 151 -1.33 -11.07 -19.39
N ILE A 152 -0.82 -10.86 -18.18
CA ILE A 152 -1.56 -10.28 -17.06
C ILE A 152 -0.90 -8.95 -16.70
N ASP A 153 -1.64 -7.85 -16.83
CA ASP A 153 -1.21 -6.57 -16.31
C ASP A 153 -1.84 -6.36 -14.94
N VAL A 154 -1.05 -5.93 -13.94
CA VAL A 154 -1.54 -5.67 -12.58
C VAL A 154 -0.88 -4.43 -12.01
N PHE A 155 -1.67 -3.53 -11.43
CA PHE A 155 -1.14 -2.38 -10.70
C PHE A 155 -1.22 -2.61 -9.19
N PHE A 156 -0.18 -3.27 -8.65
CA PHE A 156 -0.07 -3.57 -7.23
C PHE A 156 0.04 -2.31 -6.35
N SER A 157 -0.42 -2.39 -5.10
CA SER A 157 -0.43 -1.26 -4.16
C SER A 157 0.95 -0.79 -3.70
N ASN A 158 1.97 -1.65 -3.74
CA ASN A 158 3.34 -1.31 -3.33
C ASN A 158 4.26 -0.87 -4.48
N PHE A 159 3.75 -0.75 -5.71
CA PHE A 159 4.55 -0.31 -6.84
C PHE A 159 4.11 1.07 -7.34
N ARG A 160 5.07 1.82 -7.88
CA ARG A 160 4.80 3.13 -8.52
C ARG A 160 4.24 2.99 -9.94
N ASN A 161 4.52 1.87 -10.60
CA ASN A 161 4.10 1.55 -11.96
C ASN A 161 3.48 0.15 -11.98
N PRO A 162 2.51 -0.11 -12.87
CA PRO A 162 1.96 -1.44 -13.04
C PRO A 162 3.00 -2.42 -13.59
N LEU A 163 2.79 -3.69 -13.28
CA LEU A 163 3.62 -4.82 -13.67
C LEU A 163 2.89 -5.65 -14.72
N ARG A 164 3.57 -5.91 -15.83
CA ARG A 164 3.18 -6.84 -16.87
C ARG A 164 3.84 -8.19 -16.60
N ILE A 165 3.03 -9.23 -16.52
CA ILE A 165 3.41 -10.61 -16.27
C ILE A 165 3.15 -11.38 -17.58
N GLU A 166 4.21 -11.82 -18.24
CA GLU A 166 4.12 -12.67 -19.43
C GLU A 166 4.20 -14.14 -19.00
N ILE A 167 3.22 -14.95 -19.41
CA ILE A 167 3.12 -16.36 -19.02
C ILE A 167 3.20 -17.25 -20.27
N TYR A 168 4.05 -18.25 -20.23
CA TYR A 168 4.11 -19.30 -21.25
C TYR A 168 4.16 -20.66 -20.57
N ASP A 169 3.35 -21.60 -21.03
CA ASP A 169 3.25 -22.96 -20.45
C ASP A 169 3.19 -22.98 -18.91
N LYS A 170 2.29 -22.16 -18.34
CA LYS A 170 2.09 -21.97 -16.89
C LYS A 170 3.34 -21.49 -16.13
N LYS A 171 4.35 -20.94 -16.79
CA LYS A 171 5.53 -20.34 -16.17
C LYS A 171 5.58 -18.84 -16.44
N ILE A 172 6.07 -18.10 -15.45
CA ILE A 172 6.36 -16.68 -15.61
C ILE A 172 7.61 -16.56 -16.49
N GLU A 173 7.44 -16.09 -17.72
CA GLU A 173 8.55 -15.84 -18.65
C GLU A 173 9.22 -14.50 -18.39
N SER A 174 8.43 -13.47 -18.11
CA SER A 174 9.00 -12.16 -17.76
C SER A 174 8.07 -11.32 -16.90
N LEU A 175 8.70 -10.47 -16.08
CA LEU A 175 8.03 -9.43 -15.29
C LEU A 175 8.59 -8.08 -15.73
N ARG A 176 7.73 -7.18 -16.18
CA ARG A 176 8.16 -5.86 -16.70
C ARG A 176 7.26 -4.76 -16.16
N PHE A 177 7.85 -3.74 -15.56
CA PHE A 177 7.10 -2.52 -15.28
C PHE A 177 6.72 -1.83 -16.59
N PHE A 178 5.58 -1.15 -16.61
CA PHE A 178 5.15 -0.34 -17.76
C PHE A 178 4.49 0.95 -17.31
N ASN A 179 4.40 1.93 -18.21
CA ASN A 179 3.71 3.18 -17.93
C ASN A 179 2.20 3.00 -18.15
N SER A 180 1.37 3.27 -17.13
CA SER A 180 -0.07 3.03 -17.22
C SER A 180 -0.81 3.92 -18.23
N LYS A 181 -0.23 5.04 -18.67
CA LYS A 181 -0.84 5.92 -19.68
C LYS A 181 -0.42 5.54 -21.09
N THR A 182 0.88 5.36 -21.33
CA THR A 182 1.40 5.06 -22.67
C THR A 182 1.39 3.57 -23.00
N GLN A 183 1.20 2.71 -22.00
CA GLN A 183 1.23 1.24 -22.11
C GLN A 183 2.58 0.67 -22.57
N LEU A 184 3.64 1.48 -22.55
CA LEU A 184 4.99 1.10 -22.93
C LEU A 184 5.74 0.49 -21.73
N THR A 185 6.36 -0.67 -21.95
CA THR A 185 7.22 -1.33 -20.96
C THR A 185 8.49 -0.53 -20.72
N SER A 186 9.00 -0.59 -19.50
CA SER A 186 10.23 0.06 -19.07
C SER A 186 11.25 -0.95 -18.55
N LYS A 187 11.22 -1.23 -17.25
CA LYS A 187 12.23 -2.01 -16.53
C LYS A 187 11.79 -3.46 -16.34
N LYS A 188 12.66 -4.42 -16.67
CA LYS A 188 12.51 -5.84 -16.30
C LYS A 188 12.93 -6.09 -14.85
N VAL A 189 12.27 -7.03 -14.19
CA VAL A 189 12.63 -7.52 -12.85
C VAL A 189 12.51 -9.04 -12.79
N ASP A 190 13.30 -9.68 -11.94
CA ASP A 190 13.26 -11.13 -11.78
C ASP A 190 12.26 -11.57 -10.71
N ILE A 191 12.00 -10.69 -9.73
CA ILE A 191 11.17 -10.96 -8.56
C ILE A 191 10.30 -9.73 -8.25
N ALA A 192 9.03 -9.97 -7.92
CA ALA A 192 8.10 -8.95 -7.44
C ALA A 192 7.29 -9.48 -6.25
N THR A 193 7.41 -8.84 -5.09
CA THR A 193 6.57 -9.12 -3.93
C THR A 193 5.35 -8.21 -3.95
N THR A 194 4.16 -8.75 -3.72
CA THR A 194 2.90 -8.04 -3.94
C THR A 194 2.10 -7.86 -2.65
N LEU A 195 1.27 -6.83 -2.61
CA LEU A 195 0.34 -6.52 -1.52
C LEU A 195 -1.11 -6.58 -2.00
N PRO A 196 -2.09 -6.69 -1.08
CA PRO A 196 -3.51 -6.54 -1.42
C PRO A 196 -3.84 -5.15 -1.97
N ALA A 197 -4.98 -5.04 -2.65
CA ALA A 197 -5.50 -3.75 -3.14
C ALA A 197 -6.37 -3.01 -2.11
N LEU A 198 -6.92 -3.74 -1.14
CA LEU A 198 -7.81 -3.21 -0.09
C LEU A 198 -7.24 -3.45 1.30
N GLU A 199 -7.63 -2.61 2.25
CA GLU A 199 -7.28 -2.72 3.67
C GLU A 199 -8.11 -3.80 4.41
N TYR A 200 -8.87 -4.61 3.69
CA TYR A 200 -9.65 -5.71 4.24
C TYR A 200 -9.78 -6.84 3.20
N PRO A 201 -9.93 -8.10 3.64
CA PRO A 201 -10.07 -9.24 2.73
C PRO A 201 -11.46 -9.29 2.09
N LEU A 202 -11.52 -9.65 0.80
CA LEU A 202 -12.76 -9.99 0.08
C LEU A 202 -12.92 -11.49 -0.17
N ASN A 203 -12.01 -12.31 0.36
CA ASN A 203 -12.14 -13.76 0.34
C ASN A 203 -13.38 -14.25 1.13
N GLU A 204 -13.73 -15.51 0.93
CA GLU A 204 -14.89 -16.15 1.56
C GLU A 204 -14.92 -15.97 3.08
N THR A 205 -13.78 -16.15 3.75
CA THR A 205 -13.64 -15.95 5.20
C THR A 205 -13.97 -14.51 5.61
N GLY A 206 -13.45 -13.52 4.88
CA GLY A 206 -13.72 -12.10 5.10
C GLY A 206 -15.20 -11.77 4.92
N VAL A 207 -15.81 -12.25 3.85
CA VAL A 207 -17.24 -12.04 3.54
C VAL A 207 -18.15 -12.68 4.58
N LEU A 208 -17.85 -13.90 5.02
CA LEU A 208 -18.63 -14.58 6.07
C LEU A 208 -18.51 -13.84 7.41
N LYS A 209 -17.31 -13.38 7.78
CA LYS A 209 -17.09 -12.57 8.98
C LYS A 209 -17.87 -11.26 8.92
N PHE A 210 -17.87 -10.58 7.77
CA PHE A 210 -18.67 -9.38 7.55
C PHE A 210 -20.17 -9.67 7.73
N LYS A 211 -20.73 -10.68 7.03
CA LYS A 211 -22.15 -11.04 7.12
C LYS A 211 -22.58 -11.39 8.55
N LYS A 212 -21.74 -12.13 9.29
CA LYS A 212 -21.99 -12.47 10.69
C LYS A 212 -22.03 -11.22 11.56
N ASN A 213 -21.00 -10.37 11.48
CA ASN A 213 -20.94 -9.14 12.28
C ASN A 213 -22.07 -8.18 11.91
N TRP A 214 -22.40 -8.05 10.62
CA TRP A 214 -23.49 -7.20 10.17
C TRP A 214 -24.81 -7.54 10.85
N ARG A 215 -25.21 -8.82 10.87
CA ARG A 215 -26.43 -9.28 11.55
C ARG A 215 -26.40 -9.12 13.06
N ASN A 216 -25.22 -9.10 13.68
CA ASN A 216 -25.07 -8.95 15.12
C ASN A 216 -25.18 -7.49 15.58
N TYR A 217 -24.80 -6.53 14.71
CA TYR A 217 -24.68 -5.12 15.07
C TYR A 217 -25.74 -4.23 14.42
N PHE A 218 -26.38 -4.69 13.35
CA PHE A 218 -27.42 -3.94 12.64
C PHE A 218 -28.70 -4.75 12.59
N ASP A 219 -29.83 -4.06 12.78
CA ASP A 219 -31.16 -4.60 12.55
C ASP A 219 -31.38 -4.71 11.02
N ALA A 220 -30.76 -5.74 10.45
CA ALA A 220 -30.96 -6.14 9.08
C ALA A 220 -31.94 -7.31 9.08
N PHE A 221 -33.12 -7.06 8.49
CA PHE A 221 -34.24 -8.00 8.37
C PHE A 221 -33.83 -9.43 7.99
#